data_AF-A0A182P959-F1
#
_entry.id   AF-A0A182P959-F1
#
_cell.length_a   1.000
_cell.length_b   1.000
_cell.length_c   1.000
_cell.angle_alpha   90.00
_cell.angle_beta   90.00
_cell.angle_gamma   90.00
#
_symmetry.space_group_name_H-M   'P 1'
#
loop_
_entity.id
_entity.type
_entity.pdbx_description
1 polymer ?
#
loop_
_entity_poly.entity_id
_entity_poly.type
_entity_poly.pdbx_seq_one_letter_code
_entity_poly.pdbx_strand_id
1 'polypeptide(L)'
;MFKILQASPCPNGRFLAWANGSTVQLCQVVATGWKTIASLPRPKACHLRFSPLSNYLMTWEVYTENPHDTPKERPNLFIYRAETGEEVYSIIQKRHQEWQMHWSCDESMAALLVGGEALFYDHGPGGSGFAQVAKRFGGLRNGGLSVAPGPAPPHIGVYIPGTKGAPSMCRLFKYPNLELNQPVASKSFFQADRVDMMWNRKGSGLILMTSTDVDTSGVSYYGKQALHYMTPKGDSCGIQLKAEGPIHDVAWSPKSTEFCVVYGFMPAHATLFNLKCDAVYNFEPDNRNSVFFNDFGNLVVFGGFGNLPGYIETWDLIRRKKLANFKAPDTTLLEWNPAGDTFLTATTAPRLRMANGFKVWHYSGALLGEYNWTGELLEVIWQKYPPGTFKQPTISDEKIVGIVSATPVASKQKYIPPGARNSVTVTPSGATIDLRPPIPGLPPGYRSSVQIKNSKKSKKAANKAAGAAATETAATAEGETTAPPPSQPKKQNTKKNSKNNTDNGDLANGNATQTPNPPSPLDSETITGSSGRSNLQKVSPTGDPTKDKKIKTIQKKLKDIKLLKEKHERGESLVQTQIIKMNSEAQLIKELEALKVA
;
A
#
# COMPACT_ATOMS: atom_id res chain seq x y z
N MET A 1 24.15 -19.80 -18.89
CA MET A 1 23.25 -18.66 -18.63
C MET A 1 23.33 -18.36 -17.14
N PHE A 2 23.81 -17.18 -16.74
CA PHE A 2 23.97 -16.85 -15.31
C PHE A 2 22.63 -16.40 -14.72
N LYS A 3 22.25 -16.90 -13.53
CA LYS A 3 21.04 -16.47 -12.84
C LYS A 3 21.32 -15.16 -12.10
N ILE A 4 20.99 -14.03 -12.72
CA ILE A 4 21.05 -12.73 -12.07
C ILE A 4 19.92 -12.66 -11.03
N LEU A 5 20.26 -12.56 -9.75
CA LEU A 5 19.29 -12.50 -8.65
C LEU A 5 18.76 -11.08 -8.41
N GLN A 6 19.56 -10.07 -8.76
CA GLN A 6 19.24 -8.65 -8.67
C GLN A 6 20.24 -7.84 -9.50
N ALA A 7 19.79 -6.74 -10.08
CA ALA A 7 20.62 -5.69 -10.65
C ALA A 7 20.39 -4.35 -9.94
N SER A 8 21.39 -3.46 -9.98
CA SER A 8 21.19 -2.04 -9.76
C SER A 8 21.92 -1.29 -10.88
N PRO A 9 21.21 -0.47 -11.69
CA PRO A 9 21.87 0.57 -12.44
C PRO A 9 22.31 1.65 -11.44
N CYS A 10 23.39 2.35 -11.71
CA CYS A 10 23.72 3.53 -10.92
C CYS A 10 22.92 4.76 -11.40
N PRO A 11 22.63 5.75 -10.52
CA PRO A 11 21.78 6.90 -10.86
C PRO A 11 22.17 7.68 -12.13
N ASN A 12 23.44 7.71 -12.51
CA ASN A 12 23.94 8.40 -13.71
C ASN A 12 24.26 7.48 -14.91
N GLY A 13 23.96 6.18 -14.82
CA GLY A 13 24.14 5.23 -15.92
C GLY A 13 25.58 4.82 -16.24
N ARG A 14 26.60 5.34 -15.53
CA ARG A 14 28.02 5.00 -15.75
C ARG A 14 28.36 3.54 -15.41
N PHE A 15 27.64 2.96 -14.45
CA PHE A 15 27.93 1.66 -13.86
C PHE A 15 26.66 0.81 -13.73
N LEU A 16 26.87 -0.51 -13.80
CA LEU A 16 25.87 -1.54 -13.56
C LEU A 16 26.48 -2.57 -12.60
N ALA A 17 25.77 -2.88 -11.52
CA ALA A 17 26.14 -3.95 -10.60
C ALA A 17 25.05 -5.02 -10.58
N TRP A 18 25.43 -6.30 -10.54
CA TRP A 18 24.47 -7.40 -10.41
C TRP A 18 25.01 -8.56 -9.58
N ALA A 19 24.13 -9.21 -8.83
CA ALA A 19 24.43 -10.41 -8.03
C ALA A 19 24.05 -11.66 -8.82
N ASN A 20 24.92 -12.67 -8.88
CA ASN A 20 24.64 -13.96 -9.55
C ASN A 20 24.51 -15.16 -8.59
N GLY A 21 24.44 -14.91 -7.27
CA GLY A 21 24.39 -15.96 -6.23
C GLY A 21 25.74 -16.61 -5.92
N SER A 22 26.84 -16.09 -6.46
CA SER A 22 28.21 -16.51 -6.14
C SER A 22 29.17 -15.33 -6.02
N THR A 23 28.95 -14.28 -6.82
CA THR A 23 29.67 -13.02 -6.86
C THR A 23 28.73 -11.85 -7.15
N VAL A 24 29.18 -10.64 -6.81
CA VAL A 24 28.60 -9.39 -7.35
C VAL A 24 29.55 -8.89 -8.43
N GLN A 25 29.06 -8.83 -9.66
CA GLN A 25 29.80 -8.25 -10.79
C GLN A 25 29.54 -6.74 -10.81
N LEU A 26 30.61 -5.95 -10.89
CA LEU A 26 30.58 -4.50 -11.05
C LEU A 26 31.20 -4.15 -12.40
N CYS A 27 30.41 -3.52 -13.27
CA CYS A 27 30.77 -3.21 -14.64
C CYS A 27 30.56 -1.72 -14.95
N GLN A 28 31.43 -1.17 -15.79
CA GLN A 28 31.22 0.11 -16.47
C GLN A 28 30.31 -0.12 -17.69
N VAL A 29 29.35 0.77 -17.90
CA VAL A 29 28.54 0.80 -19.12
C VAL A 29 29.28 1.65 -20.16
N VAL A 30 29.43 1.11 -21.37
CA VAL A 30 30.17 1.72 -22.48
C VAL A 30 29.27 1.68 -23.72
N ALA A 31 29.47 2.56 -24.70
CA ALA A 31 28.63 2.63 -25.91
C ALA A 31 28.54 1.32 -26.72
N THR A 32 29.49 0.40 -26.55
CA THR A 32 29.57 -0.90 -27.25
C THR A 32 29.22 -2.11 -26.37
N GLY A 33 28.82 -1.92 -25.11
CA GLY A 33 28.52 -3.02 -24.17
C GLY A 33 28.96 -2.71 -22.74
N TRP A 34 29.28 -3.74 -21.96
CA TRP A 34 29.68 -3.59 -20.55
C TRP A 34 31.12 -4.07 -20.35
N LYS A 35 31.93 -3.30 -19.63
CA LYS A 35 33.30 -3.65 -19.25
C LYS A 35 33.34 -3.99 -17.76
N THR A 36 33.71 -5.21 -17.40
CA THR A 36 33.90 -5.60 -15.99
C THR A 36 35.02 -4.78 -15.36
N ILE A 37 34.74 -4.20 -14.18
CA ILE A 37 35.70 -3.51 -13.32
C ILE A 37 36.19 -4.50 -12.26
N ALA A 38 35.24 -5.11 -11.53
CA ALA A 38 35.53 -6.01 -10.41
C ALA A 38 34.49 -7.13 -10.26
N SER A 39 34.96 -8.26 -9.74
CA SER A 39 34.14 -9.43 -9.39
C SER A 39 34.23 -9.66 -7.88
N LEU A 40 33.29 -9.08 -7.13
CA LEU A 40 33.31 -9.08 -5.66
C LEU A 40 32.87 -10.46 -5.12
N PRO A 41 33.63 -11.09 -4.20
CA PRO A 41 33.33 -12.43 -3.67
C PRO A 41 32.24 -12.39 -2.58
N ARG A 42 31.03 -11.92 -2.96
CA ARG A 42 29.86 -11.76 -2.09
C ARG A 42 28.71 -12.65 -2.56
N PRO A 43 28.71 -13.96 -2.21
CA PRO A 43 27.71 -14.92 -2.67
C PRO A 43 26.34 -14.76 -1.99
N LYS A 44 26.27 -14.12 -0.81
CA LYS A 44 25.03 -13.91 -0.06
C LYS A 44 24.43 -12.51 -0.30
N ALA A 45 25.03 -11.69 -1.16
CA ALA A 45 24.51 -10.37 -1.52
C ALA A 45 23.13 -10.47 -2.18
N CYS A 46 22.14 -9.87 -1.52
CA CYS A 46 20.74 -9.87 -1.94
C CYS A 46 20.15 -8.46 -2.07
N HIS A 47 20.87 -7.43 -1.61
CA HIS A 47 20.54 -6.03 -1.88
C HIS A 47 21.76 -5.22 -2.34
N LEU A 48 21.61 -4.53 -3.47
CA LEU A 48 22.59 -3.70 -4.16
C LEU A 48 22.03 -2.28 -4.34
N ARG A 49 22.82 -1.27 -3.98
CA ARG A 49 22.51 0.15 -4.22
C ARG A 49 23.77 0.96 -4.50
N PHE A 50 23.71 1.87 -5.45
CA PHE A 50 24.76 2.88 -5.67
C PHE A 50 24.47 4.16 -4.88
N SER A 51 25.53 4.91 -4.57
CA SER A 51 25.45 6.28 -4.04
C SER A 51 24.97 7.29 -5.12
N PRO A 52 24.50 8.51 -4.76
CA PRO A 52 23.87 9.45 -5.69
C PRO A 52 24.71 9.86 -6.92
N LEU A 53 26.00 10.14 -6.74
CA LEU A 53 26.96 10.42 -7.83
C LEU A 53 27.59 9.14 -8.40
N SER A 54 27.23 7.99 -7.83
CA SER A 54 27.68 6.65 -8.23
C SER A 54 29.16 6.37 -8.00
N ASN A 55 29.81 7.08 -7.06
CA ASN A 55 31.21 6.81 -6.71
C ASN A 55 31.36 5.59 -5.78
N TYR A 56 30.27 5.14 -5.14
CA TYR A 56 30.25 4.00 -4.24
C TYR A 56 29.14 2.99 -4.61
N LEU A 57 29.45 1.70 -4.49
CA LEU A 57 28.50 0.58 -4.54
C LEU A 57 28.35 0.01 -3.13
N MET A 58 27.12 -0.11 -2.67
CA MET A 58 26.75 -0.78 -1.42
C MET A 58 26.20 -2.18 -1.71
N THR A 59 26.66 -3.17 -0.94
CA THR A 59 26.14 -4.54 -0.97
C THR A 59 25.73 -4.99 0.43
N TRP A 60 24.53 -5.54 0.58
CA TRP A 60 24.06 -6.12 1.83
C TRP A 60 23.72 -7.61 1.66
N GLU A 61 24.23 -8.39 2.60
CA GLU A 61 23.99 -9.82 2.76
C GLU A 61 23.07 -10.06 3.98
N VAL A 62 22.25 -11.12 3.96
CA VAL A 62 21.47 -11.50 5.14
C VAL A 62 22.42 -11.88 6.28
N TYR A 63 22.32 -11.16 7.40
CA TYR A 63 23.12 -11.43 8.59
C TYR A 63 22.78 -12.81 9.19
N THR A 64 23.73 -13.75 9.12
CA THR A 64 23.59 -15.12 9.64
C THR A 64 24.69 -15.44 10.65
N GLU A 65 24.34 -15.62 11.93
CA GLU A 65 25.27 -16.09 12.96
C GLU A 65 25.45 -17.62 12.84
N ASN A 66 26.57 -18.04 12.27
CA ASN A 66 26.95 -19.45 12.17
C ASN A 66 27.63 -19.90 13.47
N PRO A 67 27.12 -20.90 14.22
CA PRO A 67 27.71 -21.33 15.50
C PRO A 67 29.16 -21.80 15.45
N HIS A 68 29.64 -22.20 14.27
CA HIS A 68 31.00 -22.71 14.04
C HIS A 68 31.96 -21.67 13.43
N ASP A 69 31.48 -20.50 13.01
CA ASP A 69 32.34 -19.47 12.46
C ASP A 69 33.05 -18.68 13.56
N THR A 70 34.36 -18.51 13.39
CA THR A 70 35.18 -17.60 14.20
C THR A 70 35.74 -16.51 13.27
N PRO A 71 35.61 -15.21 13.61
CA PRO A 71 34.77 -14.64 14.66
C PRO A 71 33.27 -14.87 14.39
N LYS A 72 32.46 -14.86 15.47
CA LYS A 72 31.01 -15.14 15.44
C LYS A 72 30.19 -14.06 14.73
N GLU A 73 30.60 -12.80 14.88
CA GLU A 73 30.00 -11.68 14.18
C GLU A 73 30.88 -11.30 12.98
N ARG A 74 30.30 -11.27 11.78
CA ARG A 74 30.96 -10.80 10.56
C ARG A 74 30.16 -9.63 9.98
N PRO A 75 30.82 -8.61 9.41
CA PRO A 75 30.14 -7.59 8.61
C PRO A 75 29.28 -8.22 7.52
N ASN A 76 28.13 -7.62 7.28
CA ASN A 76 27.18 -8.04 6.23
C ASN A 76 26.72 -6.85 5.37
N LEU A 77 27.09 -5.62 5.74
CA LEU A 77 27.02 -4.44 4.89
C LEU A 77 28.44 -4.05 4.48
N PHE A 78 28.67 -3.97 3.18
CA PHE A 78 29.96 -3.60 2.58
C PHE A 78 29.77 -2.44 1.60
N ILE A 79 30.78 -1.58 1.48
CA ILE A 79 30.81 -0.45 0.56
C ILE A 79 32.12 -0.50 -0.24
N TYR A 80 31.99 -0.40 -1.55
CA TYR A 80 33.06 -0.46 -2.52
C TYR A 80 33.18 0.86 -3.28
N ARG A 81 34.40 1.29 -3.63
CA ARG A 81 34.60 2.37 -4.61
C ARG A 81 34.21 1.85 -6.01
N ALA A 82 33.26 2.52 -6.67
CA ALA A 82 32.68 2.04 -7.93
C ALA A 82 33.68 2.00 -9.11
N GLU A 83 34.74 2.82 -9.05
CA GLU A 83 35.76 2.92 -10.11
C GLU A 83 36.85 1.85 -10.02
N THR A 84 37.12 1.29 -8.83
CA THR A 84 38.18 0.31 -8.59
C THR A 84 37.68 -1.05 -8.10
N GLY A 85 36.48 -1.11 -7.53
CA GLY A 85 35.97 -2.30 -6.82
C GLY A 85 36.59 -2.53 -5.44
N GLU A 86 37.39 -1.61 -4.93
CA GLU A 86 38.07 -1.69 -3.64
C GLU A 86 37.08 -1.52 -2.47
N GLU A 87 37.20 -2.35 -1.42
CA GLU A 87 36.37 -2.28 -0.21
C GLU A 87 36.84 -1.13 0.69
N VAL A 88 36.00 -0.10 0.85
CA VAL A 88 36.35 1.13 1.60
C VAL A 88 35.72 1.18 3.00
N TYR A 89 34.71 0.36 3.26
CA TYR A 89 34.01 0.31 4.55
C TYR A 89 33.18 -0.98 4.70
N SER A 90 33.12 -1.53 5.91
CA SER A 90 32.26 -2.66 6.25
C SER A 90 31.70 -2.54 7.66
N ILE A 91 30.46 -3.00 7.88
CA ILE A 91 29.81 -2.99 9.19
C ILE A 91 28.75 -4.11 9.32
N ILE A 92 28.39 -4.42 10.56
CA ILE A 92 27.28 -5.31 10.90
C ILE A 92 25.97 -4.50 10.89
N GLN A 93 25.07 -4.80 9.96
CA GLN A 93 23.73 -4.22 9.87
C GLN A 93 22.69 -5.34 10.01
N LYS A 94 22.25 -5.59 11.26
CA LYS A 94 21.27 -6.64 11.59
C LYS A 94 19.83 -6.26 11.18
N ARG A 95 19.54 -5.00 10.83
CA ARG A 95 18.21 -4.56 10.36
C ARG A 95 18.13 -4.64 8.83
N HIS A 96 17.11 -5.33 8.31
CA HIS A 96 16.85 -5.43 6.87
C HIS A 96 16.14 -4.18 6.29
N GLN A 97 15.20 -3.61 7.04
CA GLN A 97 14.58 -2.32 6.69
C GLN A 97 15.58 -1.18 6.92
N GLU A 98 15.64 -0.22 5.99
CA GLU A 98 16.62 0.89 6.02
C GLU A 98 18.08 0.41 6.18
N TRP A 99 18.43 -0.73 5.56
CA TRP A 99 19.79 -1.28 5.60
C TRP A 99 20.84 -0.37 4.94
N GLN A 100 20.40 0.42 3.96
CA GLN A 100 21.24 1.26 3.12
C GLN A 100 21.74 2.49 3.90
N MET A 101 22.94 2.97 3.56
CA MET A 101 23.43 4.24 4.05
C MET A 101 22.80 5.36 3.22
N HIS A 102 22.36 6.40 3.89
CA HIS A 102 21.83 7.60 3.25
C HIS A 102 22.99 8.56 2.98
N TRP A 103 22.93 9.26 1.84
CA TRP A 103 23.98 10.15 1.37
C TRP A 103 23.37 11.53 1.08
N SER A 104 24.16 12.59 1.23
CA SER A 104 23.86 13.89 0.63
C SER A 104 23.98 13.84 -0.90
N CYS A 105 23.37 14.79 -1.61
CA CYS A 105 23.35 14.77 -3.09
C CYS A 105 24.73 14.92 -3.74
N ASP A 106 25.66 15.53 -3.01
CA ASP A 106 27.07 15.79 -3.34
C ASP A 106 28.01 14.73 -2.74
N GLU A 107 27.48 13.72 -2.04
CA GLU A 107 28.21 12.68 -1.30
C GLU A 107 29.17 13.18 -0.19
N SER A 108 29.18 14.48 0.14
CA SER A 108 30.01 15.06 1.20
C SER A 108 29.65 14.58 2.62
N MET A 109 28.44 14.06 2.82
CA MET A 109 28.00 13.49 4.10
C MET A 109 27.27 12.17 3.87
N ALA A 110 27.61 11.17 4.69
CA ALA A 110 26.94 9.87 4.71
C ALA A 110 26.43 9.53 6.12
N ALA A 111 25.28 8.86 6.20
CA ALA A 111 24.57 8.61 7.45
C ALA A 111 23.94 7.20 7.50
N LEU A 112 24.26 6.42 8.53
CA LEU A 112 23.78 5.05 8.70
C LEU A 112 23.20 4.82 10.10
N LEU A 113 22.01 4.24 10.18
CA LEU A 113 21.37 3.87 11.45
C LEU A 113 21.75 2.43 11.87
N VAL A 114 22.53 2.30 12.94
CA VAL A 114 23.03 1.01 13.47
C VAL A 114 22.72 0.91 14.96
N GLY A 115 22.09 -0.18 15.40
CA GLY A 115 21.82 -0.46 16.83
C GLY A 115 20.85 0.50 17.55
N GLY A 116 20.42 1.59 16.89
CA GLY A 116 19.69 2.70 17.51
C GLY A 116 20.50 4.01 17.62
N GLU A 117 21.71 4.06 17.06
CA GLU A 117 22.47 5.28 16.81
C GLU A 117 22.53 5.57 15.30
N ALA A 118 22.30 6.82 14.90
CA ALA A 118 22.72 7.30 13.59
C ALA A 118 24.19 7.72 13.65
N LEU A 119 25.01 7.07 12.83
CA LEU A 119 26.43 7.36 12.63
C LEU A 119 26.56 8.25 11.39
N PHE A 120 27.24 9.39 11.52
CA PHE A 120 27.49 10.33 10.44
C PHE A 120 28.98 10.36 10.08
N TYR A 121 29.29 10.24 8.79
CA TYR A 121 30.62 10.27 8.21
C TYR A 121 30.76 11.51 7.33
N ASP A 122 31.92 12.15 7.40
CA ASP A 122 32.21 13.39 6.68
C ASP A 122 33.23 13.10 5.55
N HIS A 123 32.76 13.22 4.32
CA HIS A 123 33.52 13.03 3.08
C HIS A 123 33.83 14.36 2.38
N GLY A 124 33.58 15.50 3.04
CA GLY A 124 33.96 16.81 2.54
C GLY A 124 35.48 17.01 2.45
N PRO A 125 35.95 18.09 1.82
CA PRO A 125 37.38 18.40 1.72
C PRO A 125 37.98 18.66 3.11
N GLY A 126 38.70 17.67 3.65
CA GLY A 126 39.25 17.68 5.02
C GLY A 126 38.50 16.76 6.01
N GLY A 127 37.42 16.11 5.59
CA GLY A 127 36.72 15.10 6.38
C GLY A 127 37.52 13.79 6.53
N SER A 128 37.25 13.04 7.59
CA SER A 128 37.90 11.75 7.89
C SER A 128 37.33 10.56 7.08
N GLY A 129 36.32 10.79 6.26
CA GLY A 129 35.63 9.77 5.46
C GLY A 129 35.11 8.63 6.33
N PHE A 130 35.39 7.40 5.92
CA PHE A 130 35.02 6.20 6.69
C PHE A 130 35.94 5.88 7.86
N ALA A 131 37.07 6.56 8.03
CA ALA A 131 38.05 6.23 9.07
C ALA A 131 37.59 6.64 10.49
N GLN A 132 36.71 7.64 10.62
CA GLN A 132 36.09 8.03 11.89
C GLN A 132 34.64 8.47 11.71
N VAL A 133 33.81 8.19 12.71
CA VAL A 133 32.45 8.73 12.82
C VAL A 133 32.54 10.19 13.25
N ALA A 134 32.19 11.12 12.35
CA ALA A 134 32.25 12.56 12.59
C ALA A 134 31.22 13.03 13.62
N LYS A 135 29.99 12.48 13.58
CA LYS A 135 28.94 12.73 14.60
C LYS A 135 28.10 11.48 14.88
N ARG A 136 27.51 11.41 16.08
CA ARG A 136 26.55 10.39 16.50
C ARG A 136 25.25 11.04 16.97
N PHE A 137 24.11 10.40 16.69
CA PHE A 137 22.81 10.76 17.24
C PHE A 137 22.13 9.50 17.79
N GLY A 138 22.04 9.38 19.11
CA GLY A 138 21.43 8.24 19.80
C GLY A 138 19.90 8.33 19.93
N GLY A 139 19.30 7.33 20.57
CA GLY A 139 17.86 7.32 20.88
C GLY A 139 16.96 6.84 19.74
N LEU A 140 17.51 6.33 18.64
CA LEU A 140 16.78 5.88 17.45
C LEU A 140 16.53 4.37 17.45
N ARG A 141 16.36 3.76 18.62
CA ARG A 141 16.06 2.33 18.74
C ARG A 141 14.65 2.06 18.19
N ASN A 142 14.57 1.26 17.12
CA ASN A 142 13.38 1.07 16.29
C ASN A 142 12.91 2.33 15.54
N GLY A 143 13.74 3.38 15.50
CA GLY A 143 13.47 4.61 14.74
C GLY A 143 13.82 4.47 13.26
N GLY A 144 13.98 5.62 12.61
CA GLY A 144 14.38 5.70 11.20
C GLY A 144 15.18 6.96 10.90
N LEU A 145 15.91 6.95 9.79
CA LEU A 145 16.82 8.01 9.38
C LEU A 145 16.71 8.25 7.86
N SER A 146 16.55 9.50 7.43
CA SER A 146 16.44 9.82 6.00
C SER A 146 17.04 11.19 5.66
N VAL A 147 18.19 11.18 4.98
CA VAL A 147 18.86 12.39 4.47
C VAL A 147 18.14 12.93 3.23
N ALA A 148 17.97 14.25 3.15
CA ALA A 148 17.36 14.93 2.01
C ALA A 148 18.29 14.94 0.78
N PRO A 149 17.78 14.67 -0.44
CA PRO A 149 18.55 14.76 -1.69
C PRO A 149 18.70 16.22 -2.17
N GLY A 150 18.56 17.20 -1.27
CA GLY A 150 18.69 18.63 -1.55
C GLY A 150 20.13 19.14 -1.43
N PRO A 151 20.39 20.38 -1.86
CA PRO A 151 21.72 20.97 -1.83
C PRO A 151 22.28 21.06 -0.40
N ALA A 152 23.61 21.01 -0.28
CA ALA A 152 24.30 21.20 0.98
C ALA A 152 24.07 22.62 1.56
N PRO A 153 23.98 22.78 2.90
CA PRO A 153 23.98 21.74 3.92
C PRO A 153 22.69 20.88 3.92
N PRO A 154 22.81 19.54 3.95
CA PRO A 154 21.66 18.64 3.83
C PRO A 154 20.78 18.66 5.10
N HIS A 155 19.48 18.48 4.88
CA HIS A 155 18.51 18.29 5.96
C HIS A 155 18.32 16.80 6.25
N ILE A 156 18.05 16.46 7.51
CA ILE A 156 17.99 15.07 7.97
C ILE A 156 16.65 14.87 8.69
N GLY A 157 15.83 13.97 8.15
CA GLY A 157 14.63 13.45 8.79
C GLY A 157 15.01 12.35 9.77
N VAL A 158 14.55 12.49 11.01
CA VAL A 158 14.85 11.57 12.11
C VAL A 158 13.55 11.14 12.75
N TYR A 159 13.21 9.85 12.64
CA TYR A 159 12.05 9.27 13.30
C TYR A 159 12.42 8.71 14.68
N ILE A 160 11.78 9.25 15.72
CA ILE A 160 11.94 8.86 17.13
C ILE A 160 10.62 8.20 17.58
N PRO A 161 10.61 6.87 17.82
CA PRO A 161 9.41 6.17 18.30
C PRO A 161 8.99 6.61 19.70
N GLY A 162 7.68 6.67 19.94
CA GLY A 162 7.12 7.00 21.24
C GLY A 162 7.31 5.88 22.26
N THR A 163 7.83 6.21 23.46
CA THR A 163 8.04 5.24 24.54
C THR A 163 6.97 5.36 25.62
N LYS A 164 6.36 4.22 26.01
CA LYS A 164 5.48 4.10 27.20
C LYS A 164 4.38 5.19 27.29
N GLY A 165 3.65 5.42 26.20
CA GLY A 165 2.56 6.41 26.15
C GLY A 165 2.97 7.82 25.73
N ALA A 166 4.27 8.11 25.59
CA ALA A 166 4.71 9.30 24.86
C ALA A 166 4.34 9.19 23.37
N PRO A 167 3.96 10.29 22.70
CA PRO A 167 3.70 10.29 21.26
C PRO A 167 4.94 9.93 20.45
N SER A 168 4.74 9.41 19.24
CA SER A 168 5.83 9.20 18.29
C SER A 168 6.10 10.51 17.53
N MET A 169 7.34 10.74 17.08
CA MET A 169 7.65 12.01 16.42
C MET A 169 8.73 11.90 15.35
N CYS A 170 8.60 12.72 14.32
CA CYS A 170 9.67 13.01 13.38
C CYS A 170 10.22 14.41 13.64
N ARG A 171 11.55 14.54 13.64
CA ARG A 171 12.27 15.83 13.73
C ARG A 171 13.08 16.03 12.45
N LEU A 172 13.10 17.26 11.95
CA LEU A 172 14.02 17.70 10.91
C LEU A 172 15.20 18.44 11.56
N PHE A 173 16.41 18.06 11.18
CA PHE A 173 17.65 18.74 11.55
C PHE A 173 18.39 19.23 10.30
N LYS A 174 19.39 20.09 10.46
CA LYS A 174 20.19 20.66 9.38
C LYS A 174 21.66 20.41 9.67
N TYR A 175 22.29 19.50 8.92
CA TYR A 175 23.68 19.11 9.16
C TYR A 175 24.61 20.35 9.07
N PRO A 176 25.61 20.50 9.96
CA PRO A 176 26.02 19.60 11.04
C PRO A 176 25.33 19.86 12.38
N ASN A 177 24.31 20.73 12.47
CA ASN A 177 23.56 20.94 13.71
C ASN A 177 22.53 19.80 13.91
N LEU A 178 22.78 18.98 14.93
CA LEU A 178 22.00 17.81 15.31
C LEU A 178 21.54 17.91 16.78
N GLU A 179 21.53 19.11 17.37
CA GLU A 179 21.10 19.32 18.75
C GLU A 179 19.61 18.98 18.91
N LEU A 180 19.30 18.01 19.77
CA LEU A 180 17.93 17.54 20.00
C LEU A 180 16.95 18.66 20.36
N ASN A 181 17.44 19.72 21.02
CA ASN A 181 16.66 20.89 21.46
C ASN A 181 16.43 21.93 20.35
N GLN A 182 17.13 21.85 19.22
CA GLN A 182 17.03 22.80 18.09
C GLN A 182 16.64 22.12 16.76
N PRO A 183 15.52 21.36 16.69
CA PRO A 183 15.02 20.85 15.42
C PRO A 183 14.49 22.01 14.56
N VAL A 184 14.77 21.96 13.25
CA VAL A 184 14.26 22.92 12.24
C VAL A 184 12.73 22.83 12.15
N ALA A 185 12.19 21.62 12.21
CA ALA A 185 10.76 21.34 12.31
C ALA A 185 10.55 20.07 13.14
N SER A 186 9.42 19.97 13.83
CA SER A 186 9.09 18.80 14.66
C SER A 186 7.60 18.46 14.52
N LYS A 187 7.30 17.22 14.12
CA LYS A 187 5.93 16.72 14.00
C LYS A 187 5.74 15.52 14.91
N SER A 188 4.95 15.72 15.97
CA SER A 188 4.41 14.63 16.78
C SER A 188 3.15 14.05 16.14
N PHE A 189 2.92 12.77 16.39
CA PHE A 189 1.74 12.00 16.03
C PHE A 189 1.49 10.91 17.08
N PHE A 190 0.33 10.25 17.02
CA PHE A 190 0.05 9.09 17.87
C PHE A 190 1.04 7.95 17.61
N GLN A 191 1.07 6.94 18.48
CA GLN A 191 1.98 5.81 18.33
C GLN A 191 1.92 5.23 16.91
N ALA A 192 3.07 5.04 16.27
CA ALA A 192 3.18 4.47 14.94
C ALA A 192 4.23 3.36 14.95
N ASP A 193 3.87 2.19 14.42
CA ASP A 193 4.74 1.01 14.41
C ASP A 193 5.76 1.08 13.25
N ARG A 194 5.41 1.78 12.18
CA ARG A 194 6.29 2.12 11.04
C ARG A 194 6.04 3.55 10.54
N VAL A 195 7.09 4.20 10.06
CA VAL A 195 7.05 5.51 9.40
C VAL A 195 7.97 5.50 8.18
N ASP A 196 7.40 5.62 6.97
CA ASP A 196 8.17 5.75 5.73
C ASP A 196 8.42 7.24 5.40
N MET A 197 9.69 7.61 5.21
CA MET A 197 10.14 9.00 5.04
C MET A 197 10.49 9.32 3.57
N MET A 198 9.58 9.99 2.87
CA MET A 198 9.65 10.25 1.43
C MET A 198 9.98 11.72 1.13
N TRP A 199 11.23 11.99 0.79
CA TRP A 199 11.70 13.31 0.33
C TRP A 199 11.34 13.60 -1.12
N ASN A 200 11.06 14.87 -1.44
CA ASN A 200 11.01 15.34 -2.83
C ASN A 200 12.43 15.47 -3.44
N ARG A 201 12.52 15.49 -4.79
CA ARG A 201 13.80 15.50 -5.53
C ARG A 201 14.70 16.72 -5.23
N LYS A 202 14.14 17.82 -4.70
CA LYS A 202 14.88 19.03 -4.29
C LYS A 202 15.24 19.06 -2.80
N GLY A 203 14.84 18.07 -2.02
CA GLY A 203 14.97 18.07 -0.56
C GLY A 203 14.21 19.20 0.16
N SER A 204 13.23 19.83 -0.51
CA SER A 204 12.48 20.99 0.01
C SER A 204 11.19 20.64 0.75
N GLY A 205 10.84 19.35 0.79
CA GLY A 205 9.65 18.83 1.44
C GLY A 205 9.75 17.33 1.68
N LEU A 206 9.25 16.89 2.83
CA LEU A 206 9.27 15.51 3.33
C LEU A 206 7.83 15.08 3.64
N ILE A 207 7.37 13.99 3.01
CA ILE A 207 6.15 13.30 3.42
C ILE A 207 6.54 12.17 4.39
N LEU A 208 5.78 12.05 5.47
CA LEU A 208 5.79 10.92 6.38
C LEU A 208 4.51 10.12 6.14
N MET A 209 4.65 8.85 5.76
CA MET A 209 3.53 7.90 5.82
C MET A 209 3.68 7.09 7.11
N THR A 210 2.79 7.34 8.07
CA THR A 210 2.76 6.62 9.35
C THR A 210 1.77 5.47 9.25
N SER A 211 2.09 4.32 9.83
CA SER A 211 1.19 3.16 9.93
C SER A 211 1.25 2.51 11.30
N THR A 212 0.09 2.16 11.85
CA THR A 212 -0.05 1.20 12.95
C THR A 212 -0.51 -0.14 12.43
N ASP A 213 -0.09 -1.23 13.07
CA ASP A 213 -0.56 -2.59 12.76
C ASP A 213 -1.85 -2.93 13.51
N VAL A 214 -2.06 -2.34 14.69
CA VAL A 214 -3.27 -2.51 15.52
C VAL A 214 -3.78 -1.14 15.98
N ASP A 215 -5.00 -0.78 15.60
CA ASP A 215 -5.64 0.44 16.10
C ASP A 215 -6.13 0.22 17.54
N THR A 216 -5.54 0.95 18.49
CA THR A 216 -5.89 0.88 19.92
C THR A 216 -7.31 1.37 20.25
N SER A 217 -7.98 2.05 19.31
CA SER A 217 -9.42 2.36 19.42
C SER A 217 -10.33 1.16 19.12
N GLY A 218 -9.79 0.10 18.52
CA GLY A 218 -10.54 -1.10 18.12
C GLY A 218 -11.44 -0.94 16.89
N VAL A 219 -11.40 0.22 16.21
CA VAL A 219 -12.26 0.52 15.05
C VAL A 219 -11.79 -0.20 13.79
N SER A 220 -10.48 -0.35 13.57
CA SER A 220 -9.92 -1.04 12.39
C SER A 220 -9.02 -2.23 12.76
N TYR A 221 -9.37 -3.40 12.23
CA TYR A 221 -8.58 -4.64 12.38
C TYR A 221 -7.33 -4.68 11.47
N TYR A 222 -7.24 -3.76 10.51
CA TYR A 222 -6.12 -3.59 9.58
C TYR A 222 -5.22 -2.40 9.94
N GLY A 223 -5.28 -1.95 11.20
CA GLY A 223 -4.53 -0.79 11.67
C GLY A 223 -4.99 0.53 11.04
N LYS A 224 -4.15 1.56 11.13
CA LYS A 224 -4.44 2.90 10.63
C LYS A 224 -3.22 3.52 9.97
N GLN A 225 -3.41 4.08 8.78
CA GLN A 225 -2.40 4.89 8.11
C GLN A 225 -2.75 6.38 8.20
N ALA A 226 -1.73 7.24 8.23
CA ALA A 226 -1.90 8.68 8.08
C ALA A 226 -0.74 9.29 7.30
N LEU A 227 -0.98 10.47 6.72
CA LEU A 227 0.03 11.24 6.00
C LEU A 227 0.31 12.57 6.71
N HIS A 228 1.58 12.87 6.90
CA HIS A 228 2.05 14.14 7.41
C HIS A 228 3.08 14.72 6.45
N TYR A 229 3.20 16.04 6.44
CA TYR A 229 4.15 16.77 5.62
C TYR A 229 5.01 17.65 6.53
N MET A 230 6.29 17.78 6.20
CA MET A 230 7.24 18.66 6.90
C MET A 230 8.12 19.39 5.88
N THR A 231 8.47 20.64 6.16
CA THR A 231 9.40 21.42 5.34
C THR A 231 10.70 21.71 6.12
N PRO A 232 11.84 21.87 5.42
CA PRO A 232 13.05 22.50 5.97
C PRO A 232 12.90 23.98 6.38
N LYS A 233 11.68 24.54 6.36
CA LYS A 233 11.39 25.91 6.79
C LYS A 233 10.73 26.00 8.17
N GLY A 234 10.30 24.86 8.74
CA GLY A 234 9.59 24.79 10.02
C GLY A 234 8.14 24.28 9.91
N ASP A 235 7.53 24.37 8.73
CA ASP A 235 6.12 24.02 8.52
C ASP A 235 5.88 22.51 8.71
N SER A 236 4.75 22.14 9.33
CA SER A 236 4.32 20.74 9.34
C SER A 236 2.79 20.52 9.38
N CYS A 237 2.18 20.23 8.23
CA CYS A 237 0.76 19.88 8.13
C CYS A 237 0.50 18.37 8.29
N GLY A 238 -0.72 18.02 8.72
CA GLY A 238 -1.28 16.69 8.47
C GLY A 238 -2.06 16.76 7.15
N ILE A 239 -1.84 15.81 6.24
CA ILE A 239 -2.53 15.77 4.95
C ILE A 239 -3.90 15.15 5.19
N GLN A 240 -4.97 15.92 5.00
CA GLN A 240 -6.34 15.45 5.15
C GLN A 240 -6.81 14.78 3.85
N LEU A 241 -7.25 13.53 3.96
CA LEU A 241 -7.77 12.74 2.85
C LEU A 241 -9.31 12.80 2.83
N LYS A 242 -9.90 12.93 1.64
CA LYS A 242 -11.35 13.18 1.49
C LYS A 242 -12.24 11.94 1.62
N ALA A 243 -11.65 10.77 1.77
CA ALA A 243 -12.33 9.48 1.80
C ALA A 243 -11.59 8.53 2.75
N GLU A 244 -12.33 7.70 3.47
CA GLU A 244 -11.78 6.71 4.39
C GLU A 244 -11.30 5.45 3.67
N GLY A 245 -10.31 4.79 4.27
CA GLY A 245 -9.69 3.57 3.78
C GLY A 245 -8.15 3.65 3.80
N PRO A 246 -7.46 2.62 3.30
CA PRO A 246 -6.01 2.58 3.24
C PRO A 246 -5.43 3.59 2.24
N ILE A 247 -4.17 3.94 2.44
CA ILE A 247 -3.32 4.60 1.43
C ILE A 247 -2.59 3.50 0.68
N HIS A 248 -2.82 3.41 -0.63
CA HIS A 248 -2.22 2.40 -1.50
C HIS A 248 -0.85 2.82 -1.99
N ASP A 249 -0.69 4.10 -2.35
CA ASP A 249 0.55 4.64 -2.91
C ASP A 249 0.64 6.17 -2.76
N VAL A 250 1.88 6.68 -2.71
CA VAL A 250 2.23 8.10 -2.59
C VAL A 250 3.47 8.38 -3.44
N ALA A 251 3.32 9.22 -4.47
CA ALA A 251 4.43 9.59 -5.34
C ALA A 251 4.64 11.11 -5.40
N TRP A 252 5.91 11.53 -5.32
CA TRP A 252 6.32 12.91 -5.56
C TRP A 252 6.40 13.20 -7.06
N SER A 253 5.89 14.36 -7.49
CA SER A 253 6.20 14.87 -8.83
C SER A 253 7.68 15.23 -8.92
N PRO A 254 8.44 14.80 -9.95
CA PRO A 254 9.87 15.11 -10.08
C PRO A 254 10.20 16.62 -10.10
N LYS A 255 9.23 17.47 -10.49
CA LYS A 255 9.32 18.94 -10.39
C LYS A 255 9.48 19.46 -8.95
N SER A 256 9.13 18.63 -7.95
CA SER A 256 9.15 18.90 -6.50
C SER A 256 8.24 20.06 -6.08
N THR A 257 7.11 20.21 -6.77
CA THR A 257 6.05 21.21 -6.51
C THR A 257 4.76 20.60 -5.98
N GLU A 258 4.53 19.32 -6.26
CA GLU A 258 3.26 18.60 -6.06
C GLU A 258 3.54 17.12 -5.77
N PHE A 259 2.57 16.41 -5.19
CA PHE A 259 2.59 14.97 -4.98
C PHE A 259 1.20 14.38 -5.20
N CYS A 260 1.11 13.11 -5.62
CA CYS A 260 -0.16 12.41 -5.74
C CYS A 260 -0.28 11.31 -4.68
N VAL A 261 -1.45 11.21 -4.07
CA VAL A 261 -1.83 10.13 -3.14
C VAL A 261 -2.95 9.30 -3.76
N VAL A 262 -2.85 7.98 -3.71
CA VAL A 262 -3.92 7.03 -4.07
C VAL A 262 -4.43 6.37 -2.79
N TYR A 263 -5.72 6.56 -2.47
CA TYR A 263 -6.28 6.22 -1.16
C TYR A 263 -7.78 5.87 -1.20
N GLY A 264 -8.24 5.26 -0.10
CA GLY A 264 -9.62 4.87 0.12
C GLY A 264 -9.91 3.42 -0.30
N PHE A 265 -11.12 2.95 -0.02
CA PHE A 265 -11.59 1.67 -0.54
C PHE A 265 -11.81 1.72 -2.06
N MET A 266 -11.74 0.57 -2.75
CA MET A 266 -11.93 0.52 -4.21
C MET A 266 -13.42 0.76 -4.58
N PRO A 267 -13.74 1.62 -5.58
CA PRO A 267 -12.81 2.35 -6.47
C PRO A 267 -12.10 3.52 -5.76
N ALA A 268 -10.78 3.55 -5.84
CA ALA A 268 -9.94 4.44 -5.05
C ALA A 268 -9.88 5.88 -5.59
N HIS A 269 -9.84 6.83 -4.66
CA HIS A 269 -9.56 8.22 -4.95
C HIS A 269 -8.07 8.38 -5.27
N ALA A 270 -7.78 9.20 -6.29
CA ALA A 270 -6.44 9.77 -6.44
C ALA A 270 -6.55 11.30 -6.35
N THR A 271 -5.60 11.94 -5.68
CA THR A 271 -5.61 13.39 -5.47
C THR A 271 -4.20 13.94 -5.57
N LEU A 272 -4.03 14.98 -6.39
CA LEU A 272 -2.81 15.75 -6.53
C LEU A 272 -2.84 16.89 -5.51
N PHE A 273 -1.80 17.00 -4.70
CA PHE A 273 -1.64 17.98 -3.63
C PHE A 273 -0.44 18.91 -3.90
N ASN A 274 -0.51 20.15 -3.42
CA ASN A 274 0.61 21.11 -3.48
C ASN A 274 1.52 21.03 -2.22
N LEU A 275 2.60 21.82 -2.19
CA LEU A 275 3.48 21.95 -1.02
C LEU A 275 2.85 22.59 0.24
N LYS A 276 1.55 22.90 0.25
CA LYS A 276 0.79 23.42 1.41
C LYS A 276 -0.16 22.38 2.02
N CYS A 277 -0.18 21.15 1.51
CA CYS A 277 -1.21 20.13 1.78
C CYS A 277 -2.60 20.40 1.14
N ASP A 278 -2.75 21.37 0.22
CA ASP A 278 -4.04 21.62 -0.47
C ASP A 278 -4.24 20.68 -1.67
N ALA A 279 -5.47 20.20 -1.89
CA ALA A 279 -5.84 19.36 -3.03
C ALA A 279 -6.03 20.18 -4.33
N VAL A 280 -5.04 20.14 -5.22
CA VAL A 280 -4.98 20.87 -6.51
C VAL A 280 -5.91 20.27 -7.57
N TYR A 281 -6.00 18.94 -7.61
CA TYR A 281 -6.84 18.20 -8.55
C TYR A 281 -7.25 16.84 -7.96
N ASN A 282 -8.45 16.38 -8.27
CA ASN A 282 -9.02 15.12 -7.77
C ASN A 282 -9.41 14.31 -9.01
N PHE A 283 -8.84 13.12 -9.18
CA PHE A 283 -9.13 12.25 -10.31
C PHE A 283 -10.41 11.43 -10.04
N GLU A 284 -11.18 11.15 -11.08
CA GLU A 284 -12.40 10.32 -11.02
C GLU A 284 -12.12 8.98 -10.33
N PRO A 285 -12.87 8.54 -9.29
CA PRO A 285 -12.58 7.31 -8.56
C PRO A 285 -12.58 6.07 -9.46
N ASP A 286 -11.50 5.27 -9.41
CA ASP A 286 -11.34 4.06 -10.23
C ASP A 286 -10.47 3.01 -9.52
N ASN A 287 -10.42 1.81 -10.06
CA ASN A 287 -9.77 0.62 -9.54
C ASN A 287 -8.26 0.65 -9.80
N ARG A 288 -7.57 1.58 -9.12
CA ARG A 288 -6.12 1.81 -9.18
C ARG A 288 -5.50 1.83 -7.77
N ASN A 289 -4.29 1.30 -7.65
CA ASN A 289 -3.55 1.18 -6.39
C ASN A 289 -2.08 1.63 -6.50
N SER A 290 -1.65 2.18 -7.64
CA SER A 290 -0.28 2.70 -7.81
C SER A 290 -0.24 3.92 -8.75
N VAL A 291 0.74 4.80 -8.56
CA VAL A 291 0.90 6.07 -9.29
C VAL A 291 2.36 6.33 -9.68
N PHE A 292 2.60 6.55 -10.96
CA PHE A 292 3.94 6.68 -11.55
C PHE A 292 4.04 7.97 -12.37
N PHE A 293 4.81 8.94 -11.91
CA PHE A 293 5.15 10.13 -12.69
C PHE A 293 6.29 9.82 -13.68
N ASN A 294 6.27 10.42 -14.87
CA ASN A 294 7.44 10.43 -15.75
C ASN A 294 8.52 11.39 -15.21
N ASP A 295 9.79 11.19 -15.59
CA ASP A 295 10.95 11.92 -15.02
C ASP A 295 10.87 13.47 -15.13
N PHE A 296 10.05 13.98 -16.05
CA PHE A 296 9.78 15.41 -16.25
C PHE A 296 8.60 15.95 -15.42
N GLY A 297 7.71 15.08 -14.93
CA GLY A 297 6.49 15.47 -14.21
C GLY A 297 5.46 16.20 -15.09
N ASN A 298 5.33 15.83 -16.37
CA ASN A 298 4.22 16.28 -17.22
C ASN A 298 3.18 15.17 -17.49
N LEU A 299 3.58 13.90 -17.40
CA LEU A 299 2.71 12.74 -17.52
C LEU A 299 2.65 11.98 -16.19
N VAL A 300 1.48 11.40 -15.90
CA VAL A 300 1.30 10.43 -14.82
C VAL A 300 0.58 9.19 -15.36
N VAL A 301 0.99 8.03 -14.87
CA VAL A 301 0.30 6.76 -15.06
C VAL A 301 -0.29 6.32 -13.73
N PHE A 302 -1.56 5.90 -13.75
CA PHE A 302 -2.19 5.15 -12.68
C PHE A 302 -2.29 3.68 -13.06
N GLY A 303 -1.94 2.79 -12.15
CA GLY A 303 -2.04 1.34 -12.33
C GLY A 303 -2.96 0.69 -11.30
N GLY A 304 -3.73 -0.31 -11.73
CA GLY A 304 -4.48 -1.21 -10.87
C GLY A 304 -3.89 -2.62 -10.93
N PHE A 305 -2.88 -2.92 -10.11
CA PHE A 305 -2.06 -4.13 -10.19
C PHE A 305 -2.29 -5.13 -9.03
N GLY A 306 -1.80 -6.36 -9.20
CA GLY A 306 -1.93 -7.44 -8.22
C GLY A 306 -3.33 -8.05 -8.19
N ASN A 307 -4.12 -7.76 -7.16
CA ASN A 307 -5.51 -8.25 -7.05
C ASN A 307 -6.49 -7.51 -7.97
N LEU A 308 -6.04 -6.41 -8.58
CA LEU A 308 -6.79 -5.60 -9.54
C LEU A 308 -6.48 -6.07 -10.98
N PRO A 309 -7.41 -5.85 -11.93
CA PRO A 309 -7.36 -6.51 -13.25
C PRO A 309 -6.26 -6.00 -14.21
N GLY A 310 -5.35 -5.12 -13.78
CA GLY A 310 -4.30 -4.56 -14.65
C GLY A 310 -4.77 -3.43 -15.54
N TYR A 311 -5.72 -2.59 -15.09
CA TYR A 311 -6.03 -1.34 -15.81
C TYR A 311 -4.91 -0.33 -15.63
N ILE A 312 -4.59 0.38 -16.72
CA ILE A 312 -3.60 1.45 -16.78
C ILE A 312 -4.28 2.69 -17.38
N GLU A 313 -4.23 3.80 -16.65
CA GLU A 313 -4.63 5.12 -17.16
C GLU A 313 -3.41 6.02 -17.34
N THR A 314 -3.30 6.67 -18.48
CA THR A 314 -2.31 7.71 -18.77
C THR A 314 -2.99 9.07 -18.75
N TRP A 315 -2.36 10.05 -18.10
CA TRP A 315 -2.91 11.40 -17.92
C TRP A 315 -1.86 12.48 -18.18
N ASP A 316 -2.25 13.50 -18.94
CA ASP A 316 -1.53 14.78 -19.06
C ASP A 316 -1.88 15.65 -17.83
N LEU A 317 -0.87 16.00 -17.03
CA LEU A 317 -1.02 16.85 -15.84
C LEU A 317 -1.17 18.34 -16.18
N ILE A 318 -0.66 18.77 -17.33
CA ILE A 318 -0.71 20.15 -17.82
C ILE A 318 -2.09 20.45 -18.39
N ARG A 319 -2.60 19.57 -19.28
CA ARG A 319 -3.96 19.66 -19.85
C ARG A 319 -5.03 19.09 -18.91
N ARG A 320 -4.65 18.41 -17.82
CA ARG A 320 -5.53 17.68 -16.88
C ARG A 320 -6.49 16.71 -17.60
N LYS A 321 -5.95 16.01 -18.60
CA LYS A 321 -6.70 15.20 -19.58
C LYS A 321 -6.24 13.74 -19.54
N LYS A 322 -7.19 12.82 -19.46
CA LYS A 322 -6.95 11.38 -19.66
C LYS A 322 -6.60 11.13 -21.13
N LEU A 323 -5.41 10.58 -21.40
CA LEU A 323 -4.89 10.35 -22.75
C LEU A 323 -5.32 8.96 -23.29
N ALA A 324 -5.13 7.93 -22.48
CA ALA A 324 -5.59 6.58 -22.75
C ALA A 324 -5.95 5.82 -21.44
N ASN A 325 -6.91 4.91 -21.54
CA ASN A 325 -7.18 3.86 -20.57
C ASN A 325 -7.11 2.53 -21.32
N PHE A 326 -6.29 1.59 -20.85
CA PHE A 326 -6.11 0.27 -21.45
C PHE A 326 -5.79 -0.78 -20.38
N LYS A 327 -5.58 -2.04 -20.79
CA LYS A 327 -5.37 -3.17 -19.87
C LYS A 327 -4.05 -3.90 -20.12
N ALA A 328 -3.17 -3.88 -19.13
CA ALA A 328 -1.96 -4.70 -19.04
C ALA A 328 -2.11 -5.68 -17.84
N PRO A 329 -2.78 -6.84 -18.05
CA PRO A 329 -2.98 -7.83 -16.99
C PRO A 329 -1.63 -8.37 -16.47
N ASP A 330 -1.65 -8.93 -15.27
CA ASP A 330 -0.51 -9.63 -14.65
C ASP A 330 0.77 -8.79 -14.43
N THR A 331 0.74 -7.49 -14.72
CA THR A 331 1.81 -6.54 -14.43
C THR A 331 2.17 -6.54 -12.94
N THR A 332 3.42 -6.85 -12.61
CA THR A 332 3.98 -6.80 -11.25
C THR A 332 4.83 -5.55 -11.00
N LEU A 333 5.38 -4.96 -12.07
CA LEU A 333 6.30 -3.83 -12.10
C LEU A 333 5.96 -2.90 -13.27
N LEU A 334 5.99 -1.58 -13.03
CA LEU A 334 5.91 -0.56 -14.07
C LEU A 334 7.05 0.44 -13.88
N GLU A 335 7.74 0.81 -14.97
CA GLU A 335 8.81 1.80 -14.93
C GLU A 335 8.81 2.70 -16.17
N TRP A 336 8.82 4.01 -15.97
CA TRP A 336 8.99 4.99 -17.04
C TRP A 336 10.42 4.93 -17.63
N ASN A 337 10.51 5.03 -18.95
CA ASN A 337 11.75 5.33 -19.65
C ASN A 337 12.21 6.74 -19.24
N PRO A 338 13.50 6.98 -18.93
CA PRO A 338 14.04 8.33 -18.70
C PRO A 338 13.81 9.33 -19.85
N ALA A 339 13.52 8.88 -21.08
CA ALA A 339 13.06 9.73 -22.18
C ALA A 339 11.63 10.29 -21.97
N GLY A 340 10.86 9.73 -21.03
CA GLY A 340 9.59 10.26 -20.51
C GLY A 340 8.36 10.11 -21.42
N ASP A 341 8.52 9.51 -22.59
CA ASP A 341 7.49 9.24 -23.62
C ASP A 341 6.88 7.84 -23.51
N THR A 342 7.62 6.91 -22.93
CA THR A 342 7.36 5.47 -22.94
C THR A 342 7.56 4.87 -21.55
N PHE A 343 6.92 3.74 -21.28
CA PHE A 343 7.08 2.99 -20.04
C PHE A 343 7.02 1.49 -20.29
N LEU A 344 7.73 0.72 -19.46
CA LEU A 344 7.62 -0.74 -19.45
C LEU A 344 6.58 -1.19 -18.42
N THR A 345 5.90 -2.28 -18.74
CA THR A 345 5.18 -3.13 -17.77
C THR A 345 5.82 -4.51 -17.80
N ALA A 346 6.23 -5.05 -16.66
CA ALA A 346 6.82 -6.38 -16.57
C ALA A 346 6.04 -7.30 -15.64
N THR A 347 6.07 -8.59 -15.97
CA THR A 347 5.55 -9.70 -15.16
C THR A 347 6.76 -10.46 -14.61
N THR A 348 7.05 -10.26 -13.32
CA THR A 348 8.29 -10.72 -12.67
C THR A 348 8.08 -11.75 -11.57
N ALA A 349 8.97 -12.74 -11.56
CA ALA A 349 9.17 -13.67 -10.48
C ALA A 349 9.91 -12.97 -9.31
N PRO A 350 9.74 -13.40 -8.05
CA PRO A 350 8.95 -14.54 -7.60
C PRO A 350 7.43 -14.25 -7.48
N ARG A 351 6.99 -12.98 -7.67
CA ARG A 351 5.61 -12.54 -7.44
C ARG A 351 4.61 -13.21 -8.39
N LEU A 352 4.95 -13.31 -9.68
CA LEU A 352 4.28 -14.17 -10.65
C LEU A 352 5.33 -14.99 -11.43
N ARG A 353 5.11 -16.30 -11.51
CA ARG A 353 6.02 -17.27 -12.15
C ARG A 353 5.45 -17.90 -13.44
N MET A 354 4.43 -17.26 -14.01
CA MET A 354 3.83 -17.63 -15.29
C MET A 354 3.68 -16.36 -16.12
N ALA A 355 3.68 -16.50 -17.45
CA ALA A 355 3.64 -15.36 -18.39
C ALA A 355 4.71 -14.29 -18.08
N ASN A 356 5.89 -14.72 -17.63
CA ASN A 356 7.01 -13.82 -17.37
C ASN A 356 7.47 -13.16 -18.69
N GLY A 357 7.80 -11.88 -18.62
CA GLY A 357 8.07 -11.06 -19.80
C GLY A 357 7.89 -9.58 -19.51
N PHE A 358 8.08 -8.75 -20.53
CA PHE A 358 7.82 -7.31 -20.44
C PHE A 358 7.22 -6.77 -21.74
N LYS A 359 6.49 -5.65 -21.60
CA LYS A 359 5.85 -4.93 -22.70
C LYS A 359 6.22 -3.46 -22.59
N VAL A 360 6.52 -2.82 -23.73
CA VAL A 360 6.87 -1.40 -23.81
C VAL A 360 5.71 -0.65 -24.44
N TRP A 361 5.22 0.38 -23.74
CA TRP A 361 4.07 1.17 -24.13
C TRP A 361 4.47 2.63 -24.34
N HIS A 362 3.82 3.30 -25.28
CA HIS A 362 3.84 4.76 -25.42
C HIS A 362 2.78 5.41 -24.50
N TYR A 363 2.97 6.68 -24.12
CA TYR A 363 1.98 7.42 -23.30
C TYR A 363 0.57 7.47 -23.92
N SER A 364 0.44 7.28 -25.24
CA SER A 364 -0.87 7.19 -25.93
C SER A 364 -1.58 5.83 -25.76
N GLY A 365 -1.03 4.91 -24.96
CA GLY A 365 -1.53 3.53 -24.81
C GLY A 365 -1.18 2.58 -25.96
N ALA A 366 -0.33 3.01 -26.90
CA ALA A 366 0.15 2.17 -27.99
C ALA A 366 1.21 1.17 -27.50
N LEU A 367 1.03 -0.12 -27.79
CA LEU A 367 2.03 -1.15 -27.54
C LEU A 367 3.15 -1.06 -28.58
N LEU A 368 4.38 -0.76 -28.17
CA LEU A 368 5.55 -0.64 -29.05
C LEU A 368 6.35 -1.94 -29.17
N GLY A 369 6.26 -2.83 -28.17
CA GLY A 369 6.92 -4.13 -28.20
C GLY A 369 6.48 -5.05 -27.06
N GLU A 370 6.48 -6.36 -27.32
CA GLU A 370 6.10 -7.41 -26.38
C GLU A 370 7.17 -8.51 -26.38
N TYR A 371 7.76 -8.76 -25.22
CA TYR A 371 8.92 -9.64 -25.05
C TYR A 371 8.58 -10.72 -24.02
N ASN A 372 8.15 -11.88 -24.51
CA ASN A 372 7.85 -13.04 -23.67
C ASN A 372 9.15 -13.73 -23.24
N TRP A 373 9.26 -14.09 -21.97
CA TRP A 373 10.44 -14.72 -21.38
C TRP A 373 10.13 -16.16 -20.96
N THR A 374 10.93 -17.13 -21.41
CA THR A 374 10.66 -18.56 -21.25
C THR A 374 11.09 -19.15 -19.88
N GLY A 375 11.46 -18.30 -18.92
CA GLY A 375 11.89 -18.70 -17.58
C GLY A 375 11.59 -17.64 -16.52
N GLU A 376 12.22 -17.74 -15.34
CA GLU A 376 12.04 -16.77 -14.26
C GLU A 376 12.69 -15.41 -14.62
N LEU A 377 11.87 -14.44 -15.02
CA LEU A 377 12.27 -13.04 -15.18
C LEU A 377 12.19 -12.35 -13.81
N LEU A 378 13.32 -12.05 -13.18
CA LEU A 378 13.35 -11.53 -11.80
C LEU A 378 13.23 -9.99 -11.74
N GLU A 379 13.88 -9.28 -12.65
CA GLU A 379 13.93 -7.82 -12.66
C GLU A 379 14.06 -7.30 -14.10
N VAL A 380 13.42 -6.17 -14.40
CA VAL A 380 13.58 -5.42 -15.66
C VAL A 380 13.63 -3.94 -15.30
N ILE A 381 14.62 -3.23 -15.83
CA ILE A 381 14.98 -1.86 -15.44
C ILE A 381 15.41 -1.07 -16.66
N TRP A 382 15.06 0.22 -16.73
CA TRP A 382 15.67 1.10 -17.74
C TRP A 382 17.08 1.50 -17.32
N GLN A 383 18.01 1.57 -18.27
CA GLN A 383 19.27 2.26 -18.07
C GLN A 383 18.98 3.71 -17.68
N LYS A 384 19.54 4.16 -16.56
CA LYS A 384 19.42 5.54 -16.09
C LYS A 384 20.42 6.44 -16.80
N TYR A 385 20.12 7.73 -16.86
CA TYR A 385 20.91 8.74 -17.55
C TYR A 385 21.06 9.99 -16.67
N PRO A 386 22.12 10.79 -16.84
CA PRO A 386 22.28 12.05 -16.14
C PRO A 386 21.08 12.99 -16.33
N PRO A 387 20.72 13.81 -15.32
CA PRO A 387 19.67 14.82 -15.46
C PRO A 387 19.96 15.77 -16.64
N GLY A 388 18.99 15.94 -17.53
CA GLY A 388 19.09 16.81 -18.70
C GLY A 388 19.58 16.13 -20.00
N THR A 389 19.90 14.83 -20.00
CA THR A 389 20.23 14.09 -21.24
C THR A 389 19.06 14.08 -22.24
N PHE A 390 17.82 14.00 -21.75
CA PHE A 390 16.61 14.03 -22.59
C PHE A 390 15.88 15.37 -22.45
N LYS A 391 15.28 15.83 -23.54
CA LYS A 391 14.34 16.98 -23.56
C LYS A 391 12.94 16.51 -23.19
N GLN A 392 12.14 17.36 -22.55
CA GLN A 392 10.76 17.02 -22.20
C GLN A 392 9.95 16.67 -23.46
N PRO A 393 9.25 15.52 -23.52
CA PRO A 393 8.45 15.15 -24.68
C PRO A 393 7.26 16.09 -24.87
N THR A 394 6.98 16.44 -26.13
CA THR A 394 5.79 17.21 -26.52
C THR A 394 4.60 16.25 -26.62
N ILE A 395 3.53 16.51 -25.85
CA ILE A 395 2.34 15.67 -25.83
C ILE A 395 1.48 15.96 -27.06
N SER A 396 1.49 15.03 -28.02
CA SER A 396 0.52 14.98 -29.12
C SER A 396 -0.71 14.19 -28.68
N ASP A 397 -1.88 14.57 -29.19
CA ASP A 397 -3.12 13.80 -29.03
C ASP A 397 -3.27 12.70 -30.11
N GLU A 398 -2.32 12.63 -31.05
CA GLU A 398 -2.31 11.62 -32.13
C GLU A 398 -2.06 10.22 -31.59
N LYS A 399 -2.95 9.29 -31.96
CA LYS A 399 -2.86 7.89 -31.55
C LYS A 399 -1.92 7.13 -32.47
N ILE A 400 -0.65 7.00 -32.05
CA ILE A 400 0.32 6.11 -32.68
C ILE A 400 -0.27 4.69 -32.76
N VAL A 401 -0.16 4.06 -33.94
CA VAL A 401 -0.61 2.68 -34.14
C VAL A 401 0.40 1.72 -33.51
N GLY A 402 0.00 1.06 -32.43
CA GLY A 402 0.80 0.03 -31.77
C GLY A 402 0.64 -1.36 -32.39
N ILE A 403 1.54 -2.26 -32.01
CA ILE A 403 1.49 -3.70 -32.33
C ILE A 403 0.27 -4.33 -31.63
N VAL A 404 -0.42 -5.25 -32.30
CA VAL A 404 -1.47 -6.06 -31.67
C VAL A 404 -0.80 -7.09 -30.76
N SER A 405 -1.14 -7.08 -29.46
CA SER A 405 -0.50 -7.96 -28.48
C SER A 405 -0.68 -9.44 -28.82
N ALA A 406 0.41 -10.20 -28.76
CA ALA A 406 0.44 -11.63 -29.09
C ALA A 406 -0.12 -12.52 -27.95
N THR A 407 -0.34 -11.96 -26.76
CA THR A 407 -1.01 -12.69 -25.66
C THR A 407 -2.46 -13.02 -26.06
N PRO A 408 -2.90 -14.30 -26.07
CA PRO A 408 -4.27 -14.64 -26.43
C PRO A 408 -5.25 -14.09 -25.38
N VAL A 409 -6.06 -13.11 -25.78
CA VAL A 409 -7.10 -12.53 -24.93
C VAL A 409 -8.09 -13.63 -24.55
N ALA A 410 -8.14 -13.99 -23.27
CA ALA A 410 -9.03 -15.01 -22.74
C ALA A 410 -10.47 -14.74 -23.20
N SER A 411 -11.03 -15.65 -24.00
CA SER A 411 -12.27 -15.40 -24.72
C SER A 411 -13.42 -15.10 -23.74
N LYS A 412 -14.29 -14.15 -24.08
CA LYS A 412 -15.49 -13.83 -23.29
C LYS A 412 -16.57 -14.92 -23.35
N GLN A 413 -16.23 -16.14 -23.79
CA GLN A 413 -17.14 -17.28 -23.78
C GLN A 413 -17.45 -17.68 -22.34
N LYS A 414 -18.73 -17.63 -22.00
CA LYS A 414 -19.26 -18.06 -20.69
C LYS A 414 -18.93 -19.53 -20.47
N TYR A 415 -18.13 -19.84 -19.45
CA TYR A 415 -17.71 -21.21 -19.14
C TYR A 415 -18.90 -22.16 -18.98
N ILE A 416 -19.00 -23.15 -19.87
CA ILE A 416 -19.96 -24.25 -19.79
C ILE A 416 -19.25 -25.44 -19.14
N PRO A 417 -19.70 -25.93 -17.96
CA PRO A 417 -19.04 -27.02 -17.27
C PRO A 417 -19.13 -28.33 -18.09
N PRO A 418 -18.16 -29.26 -17.97
CA PRO A 418 -18.06 -30.43 -18.86
C PRO A 418 -19.34 -31.25 -19.03
N GLY A 419 -20.05 -31.53 -17.92
CA GLY A 419 -21.32 -32.29 -17.94
C GLY A 419 -22.50 -31.59 -18.63
N ALA A 420 -22.36 -30.31 -19.02
CA ALA A 420 -23.38 -29.56 -19.77
C ALA A 420 -23.00 -29.34 -21.25
N ARG A 421 -21.82 -29.80 -21.71
CA ARG A 421 -21.40 -29.65 -23.12
C ARG A 421 -22.27 -30.46 -24.09
N ASN A 422 -22.79 -31.60 -23.66
CA ASN A 422 -23.55 -32.53 -24.51
C ASN A 422 -25.08 -32.35 -24.42
N SER A 423 -25.59 -31.46 -23.56
CA SER A 423 -27.04 -31.32 -23.31
C SER A 423 -27.71 -30.19 -24.10
N VAL A 424 -26.97 -29.48 -24.97
CA VAL A 424 -27.49 -28.37 -25.78
C VAL A 424 -27.05 -28.53 -27.22
N THR A 425 -27.96 -29.02 -28.07
CA THR A 425 -27.81 -28.91 -29.53
C THR A 425 -28.51 -27.64 -29.98
N VAL A 426 -27.83 -26.84 -30.81
CA VAL A 426 -28.40 -25.64 -31.45
C VAL A 426 -28.72 -25.99 -32.90
N THR A 427 -29.98 -25.87 -33.30
CA THR A 427 -30.37 -26.03 -34.70
C THR A 427 -30.00 -24.79 -35.53
N PRO A 428 -29.90 -24.88 -36.87
CA PRO A 428 -29.62 -23.72 -37.73
C PRO A 428 -30.60 -22.55 -37.58
N SER A 429 -31.80 -22.80 -37.06
CA SER A 429 -32.83 -21.81 -36.72
C SER A 429 -32.66 -21.16 -35.34
N GLY A 430 -31.55 -21.39 -34.64
CA GLY A 430 -31.22 -20.75 -33.36
C GLY A 430 -31.95 -21.31 -32.12
N ALA A 431 -32.71 -22.39 -32.27
CA ALA A 431 -33.41 -23.01 -31.15
C ALA A 431 -32.49 -23.95 -30.37
N THR A 432 -32.37 -23.73 -29.05
CA THR A 432 -31.64 -24.62 -28.13
C THR A 432 -32.55 -25.75 -27.64
N ILE A 433 -32.22 -26.99 -27.97
CA ILE A 433 -32.96 -28.17 -27.47
C ILE A 433 -32.23 -28.73 -26.24
N ASP A 434 -32.95 -28.83 -25.12
CA ASP A 434 -32.46 -29.24 -23.80
C ASP A 434 -32.64 -30.75 -23.61
N LEU A 435 -31.72 -31.54 -24.17
CA LEU A 435 -31.78 -33.00 -24.28
C LEU A 435 -31.37 -33.71 -22.98
N ARG A 436 -32.05 -33.40 -21.87
CA ARG A 436 -31.89 -34.14 -20.61
C ARG A 436 -32.87 -35.32 -20.52
N PRO A 437 -32.41 -36.50 -20.05
CA PRO A 437 -33.25 -37.70 -20.00
C PRO A 437 -34.45 -37.50 -19.07
N PRO A 438 -35.62 -38.12 -19.36
CA PRO A 438 -36.80 -38.03 -18.50
C PRO A 438 -36.53 -38.58 -17.10
N ILE A 439 -37.10 -37.94 -16.08
CA ILE A 439 -37.14 -38.48 -14.72
C ILE A 439 -38.18 -39.62 -14.71
N PRO A 440 -37.82 -40.85 -14.31
CA PRO A 440 -38.77 -41.96 -14.25
C PRO A 440 -39.99 -41.61 -13.38
N GLY A 441 -41.19 -41.89 -13.90
CA GLY A 441 -42.46 -41.65 -13.20
C GLY A 441 -43.14 -40.30 -13.47
N LEU A 442 -42.56 -39.41 -14.30
CA LEU A 442 -43.22 -38.17 -14.75
C LEU A 442 -43.28 -38.06 -16.29
N PRO A 443 -44.31 -37.39 -16.85
CA PRO A 443 -44.46 -37.26 -18.30
C PRO A 443 -43.32 -36.41 -18.91
N PRO A 444 -42.87 -36.74 -20.15
CA PRO A 444 -41.81 -35.98 -20.83
C PRO A 444 -42.09 -34.48 -20.89
N GLY A 445 -41.10 -33.67 -20.54
CA GLY A 445 -41.20 -32.21 -20.55
C GLY A 445 -41.75 -31.56 -19.27
N TYR A 446 -42.09 -32.32 -18.23
CA TYR A 446 -42.52 -31.75 -16.94
C TYR A 446 -41.43 -30.85 -16.32
N ARG A 447 -41.78 -29.61 -15.97
CA ARG A 447 -40.86 -28.61 -15.38
C ARG A 447 -41.31 -28.25 -13.98
N SER A 448 -40.37 -28.16 -13.03
CA SER A 448 -40.72 -27.78 -11.66
C SER A 448 -41.20 -26.33 -11.58
N SER A 449 -42.06 -26.03 -10.61
CA SER A 449 -42.56 -24.66 -10.37
C SER A 449 -41.43 -23.65 -10.14
N VAL A 450 -40.30 -24.10 -9.59
CA VAL A 450 -39.07 -23.32 -9.41
C VAL A 450 -38.39 -23.01 -10.76
N GLN A 451 -38.27 -24.00 -11.65
CA GLN A 451 -37.73 -23.78 -13.01
C GLN A 451 -38.62 -22.81 -13.81
N ILE A 452 -39.95 -22.95 -13.71
CA ILE A 452 -40.91 -22.04 -14.37
C ILE A 452 -40.72 -20.60 -13.86
N LYS A 453 -40.63 -20.40 -12.53
CA LYS A 453 -40.34 -19.08 -11.92
C LYS A 453 -39.01 -18.51 -12.43
N ASN A 454 -37.94 -19.31 -12.46
CA ASN A 454 -36.62 -18.85 -12.92
C ASN A 454 -36.61 -18.50 -14.42
N SER A 455 -37.29 -19.28 -15.28
CA SER A 455 -37.41 -18.95 -16.71
C SER A 455 -38.23 -17.67 -16.99
N LYS A 456 -39.25 -17.38 -16.16
CA LYS A 456 -39.99 -16.11 -16.24
C LYS A 456 -39.12 -14.95 -15.76
N LYS A 457 -38.30 -15.15 -14.72
CA LYS A 457 -37.38 -14.13 -14.19
C LYS A 457 -36.27 -13.79 -15.19
N SER A 458 -35.69 -14.78 -15.88
CA SER A 458 -34.68 -14.54 -16.91
C SER A 458 -35.25 -13.90 -18.18
N LYS A 459 -36.42 -14.32 -18.68
CA LYS A 459 -37.11 -13.63 -19.79
C LYS A 459 -37.43 -12.17 -19.45
N LYS A 460 -37.90 -11.88 -18.23
CA LYS A 460 -38.17 -10.50 -17.80
C LYS A 460 -36.90 -9.65 -17.69
N ALA A 461 -35.76 -10.25 -17.36
CA ALA A 461 -34.45 -9.57 -17.41
C ALA A 461 -33.97 -9.32 -18.85
N ALA A 462 -34.09 -10.30 -19.74
CA ALA A 462 -33.71 -10.19 -21.15
C ALA A 462 -34.50 -9.08 -21.88
N ASN A 463 -35.83 -9.05 -21.71
CA ASN A 463 -36.66 -7.97 -22.28
C ASN A 463 -36.31 -6.59 -21.71
N LYS A 464 -35.89 -6.50 -20.43
CA LYS A 464 -35.45 -5.23 -19.83
C LYS A 464 -34.08 -4.76 -20.35
N ALA A 465 -33.19 -5.69 -20.73
CA ALA A 465 -31.94 -5.35 -21.40
C ALA A 465 -32.17 -4.93 -22.86
N ALA A 466 -33.00 -5.65 -23.61
CA ALA A 466 -33.36 -5.30 -24.99
C ALA A 466 -34.06 -3.92 -25.07
N GLY A 467 -34.97 -3.62 -24.13
CA GLY A 467 -35.63 -2.32 -24.03
C GLY A 467 -34.76 -1.17 -23.52
N ALA A 468 -33.53 -1.44 -23.06
CA ALA A 468 -32.54 -0.41 -22.76
C ALA A 468 -31.64 -0.11 -23.97
N ALA A 469 -31.26 -1.14 -24.73
CA ALA A 469 -30.44 -1.01 -25.93
C ALA A 469 -31.14 -0.34 -27.13
N ALA A 470 -32.47 -0.19 -27.07
CA ALA A 470 -33.27 0.45 -28.12
C ALA A 470 -33.35 1.99 -28.00
N THR A 471 -32.80 2.59 -26.93
CA THR A 471 -33.00 4.02 -26.60
C THR A 471 -31.77 4.89 -26.90
N GLU A 472 -30.63 4.30 -27.27
CA GLU A 472 -29.36 5.02 -27.52
C GLU A 472 -29.03 5.19 -29.02
N THR A 473 -29.87 4.70 -29.94
CA THR A 473 -29.64 4.71 -31.40
C THR A 473 -30.55 5.66 -32.19
N ALA A 474 -31.26 6.58 -31.52
CA ALA A 474 -32.23 7.49 -32.14
C ALA A 474 -31.92 8.98 -31.91
N ALA A 475 -30.65 9.40 -32.11
CA ALA A 475 -30.17 10.73 -31.75
C ALA A 475 -29.23 11.42 -32.78
N THR A 476 -29.39 11.14 -34.08
CA THR A 476 -28.67 11.85 -35.18
C THR A 476 -29.50 11.94 -36.48
N ALA A 477 -30.30 12.99 -36.63
CA ALA A 477 -30.82 13.55 -37.90
C ALA A 477 -31.54 14.89 -37.64
N GLU A 478 -31.54 15.82 -38.61
CA GLU A 478 -32.19 17.16 -38.54
C GLU A 478 -33.69 17.12 -38.94
N GLY A 479 -34.55 18.14 -38.76
CA GLY A 479 -34.45 19.45 -38.06
C GLY A 479 -35.62 20.40 -38.41
N GLU A 480 -35.99 21.33 -37.50
CA GLU A 480 -36.92 22.49 -37.68
C GLU A 480 -38.42 22.22 -38.06
N THR A 481 -39.46 23.03 -37.72
CA THR A 481 -39.65 24.22 -36.84
C THR A 481 -41.15 24.34 -36.38
N THR A 482 -41.48 25.37 -35.59
CA THR A 482 -42.83 25.82 -35.12
C THR A 482 -43.39 25.22 -33.80
N ALA A 483 -44.34 25.92 -33.16
CA ALA A 483 -44.55 25.88 -31.69
C ALA A 483 -46.07 26.04 -31.24
N PRO A 484 -46.43 26.38 -29.97
CA PRO A 484 -47.51 25.73 -29.18
C PRO A 484 -48.86 26.53 -29.22
N PRO A 485 -49.96 26.28 -28.42
CA PRO A 485 -50.11 25.58 -27.10
C PRO A 485 -51.46 24.78 -26.98
N PRO A 486 -52.24 24.68 -25.84
CA PRO A 486 -51.96 24.83 -24.39
C PRO A 486 -52.52 23.72 -23.44
N SER A 487 -52.12 23.80 -22.16
CA SER A 487 -52.89 23.52 -20.91
C SER A 487 -53.23 22.11 -20.38
N GLN A 488 -53.15 22.02 -19.04
CA GLN A 488 -53.64 21.01 -18.07
C GLN A 488 -55.20 21.09 -17.89
N PRO A 489 -55.95 20.26 -17.08
CA PRO A 489 -55.50 19.56 -15.85
C PRO A 489 -56.19 18.24 -15.34
N LYS A 490 -55.46 17.57 -14.43
CA LYS A 490 -55.85 16.91 -13.13
C LYS A 490 -57.17 16.12 -12.92
N LYS A 491 -57.13 15.26 -11.87
CA LYS A 491 -58.26 14.81 -10.98
C LYS A 491 -59.23 13.74 -11.55
N GLN A 492 -59.93 12.90 -10.75
CA GLN A 492 -59.73 12.40 -9.36
C GLN A 492 -60.69 11.20 -9.07
N ASN A 493 -60.37 10.36 -8.07
CA ASN A 493 -61.32 9.48 -7.33
C ASN A 493 -61.99 8.32 -8.14
N THR A 494 -62.71 7.33 -7.56
CA THR A 494 -63.20 7.18 -6.18
C THR A 494 -63.17 5.74 -5.62
N LYS A 495 -62.92 5.68 -4.30
CA LYS A 495 -63.01 4.57 -3.34
C LYS A 495 -64.29 3.72 -3.36
N LYS A 496 -64.17 2.45 -2.94
CA LYS A 496 -64.78 1.82 -1.74
C LYS A 496 -63.96 0.56 -1.39
N ASN A 497 -63.36 0.47 -0.19
CA ASN A 497 -63.88 -0.15 1.05
C ASN A 497 -64.24 -1.65 0.91
N SER A 498 -63.89 -2.54 1.85
CA SER A 498 -63.55 -2.31 3.27
C SER A 498 -62.57 -3.33 3.89
N LYS A 499 -61.82 -2.88 4.93
CA LYS A 499 -61.58 -3.48 6.28
C LYS A 499 -61.39 -5.02 6.42
N ASN A 500 -60.55 -5.57 7.28
CA ASN A 500 -59.64 -5.16 8.39
C ASN A 500 -58.60 -6.32 8.54
N ASN A 501 -57.54 -6.40 9.36
CA ASN A 501 -56.78 -5.59 10.37
C ASN A 501 -55.38 -6.29 10.46
N THR A 502 -54.29 -5.82 11.06
CA THR A 502 -53.82 -4.57 11.71
C THR A 502 -52.30 -4.50 11.37
N ASP A 503 -51.68 -3.38 11.03
CA ASP A 503 -51.29 -2.25 11.90
C ASP A 503 -50.36 -2.67 13.06
N ASN A 504 -49.19 -2.08 13.34
CA ASN A 504 -48.30 -1.15 12.62
C ASN A 504 -46.89 -1.29 13.30
N GLY A 505 -45.77 -0.69 12.88
CA GLY A 505 -45.49 0.35 11.89
C GLY A 505 -44.41 1.30 12.45
N ASP A 506 -43.29 1.47 11.75
CA ASP A 506 -42.22 2.41 12.13
C ASP A 506 -42.71 3.87 12.16
N LEU A 507 -41.97 4.77 12.86
CA LEU A 507 -41.17 5.84 12.19
C LEU A 507 -40.56 6.90 13.14
N ALA A 508 -39.24 7.02 13.04
CA ALA A 508 -38.42 8.24 12.84
C ALA A 508 -38.75 9.63 13.46
N ASN A 509 -37.65 10.27 13.89
CA ASN A 509 -37.32 11.71 13.82
C ASN A 509 -37.91 12.70 14.88
N GLY A 510 -37.06 13.58 15.43
CA GLY A 510 -37.48 14.59 16.43
C GLY A 510 -36.34 15.51 16.96
N ASN A 511 -36.21 16.69 16.35
CA ASN A 511 -35.22 17.76 16.56
C ASN A 511 -35.00 18.34 18.00
N ALA A 512 -33.74 18.76 18.25
CA ALA A 512 -33.30 20.09 18.71
C ALA A 512 -32.93 20.47 20.18
N THR A 513 -31.91 21.34 20.23
CA THR A 513 -31.62 22.50 21.13
C THR A 513 -30.81 22.41 22.45
N GLN A 514 -29.93 23.43 22.59
CA GLN A 514 -29.28 24.05 23.78
C GLN A 514 -27.89 23.58 24.29
N THR A 515 -27.02 24.60 24.43
CA THR A 515 -25.72 24.74 25.13
C THR A 515 -25.91 25.78 26.27
N PRO A 516 -25.02 25.99 27.30
CA PRO A 516 -23.54 25.92 27.28
C PRO A 516 -22.81 25.41 28.57
N ASN A 517 -21.47 25.60 28.63
CA ASN A 517 -20.52 25.35 29.75
C ASN A 517 -20.58 26.48 30.85
N PRO A 518 -19.73 26.54 31.92
CA PRO A 518 -18.71 25.62 32.53
C PRO A 518 -19.06 25.36 34.05
N PRO A 519 -18.18 25.21 35.09
CA PRO A 519 -16.71 25.01 35.23
C PRO A 519 -16.29 23.84 36.19
N SER A 520 -15.47 24.10 37.23
CA SER A 520 -14.97 23.18 38.29
C SER A 520 -14.82 23.94 39.63
N PRO A 521 -14.54 23.28 40.78
CA PRO A 521 -13.14 23.28 41.26
C PRO A 521 -12.66 22.01 42.01
N LEU A 522 -11.36 22.10 42.38
CA LEU A 522 -10.50 21.28 43.26
C LEU A 522 -11.14 20.54 44.46
N ASP A 523 -10.48 19.45 44.90
CA ASP A 523 -9.79 19.47 46.20
C ASP A 523 -8.62 18.45 46.32
N SER A 524 -7.81 18.55 47.38
CA SER A 524 -6.65 17.67 47.69
C SER A 524 -7.02 16.49 48.62
N GLU A 525 -6.20 15.47 48.88
CA GLU A 525 -5.07 15.52 49.83
C GLU A 525 -4.05 14.35 49.69
N THR A 526 -2.98 14.41 50.49
CA THR A 526 -1.82 13.50 50.47
C THR A 526 -1.88 12.46 51.59
N ILE A 527 -1.51 11.21 51.33
CA ILE A 527 -1.07 10.26 52.38
C ILE A 527 0.28 9.64 52.02
N THR A 528 1.20 9.69 52.98
CA THR A 528 2.56 9.11 52.97
C THR A 528 2.56 7.64 53.37
N GLY A 529 3.47 6.80 52.84
CA GLY A 529 3.60 5.41 53.33
C GLY A 529 4.66 4.54 52.65
N SER A 530 5.82 4.45 53.29
CA SER A 530 7.00 3.65 52.90
C SER A 530 6.80 2.13 52.72
N SER A 531 7.56 1.56 51.77
CA SER A 531 8.25 0.25 51.81
C SER A 531 7.47 -1.05 52.09
N GLY A 532 7.63 -2.06 51.22
CA GLY A 532 7.21 -3.44 51.51
C GLY A 532 7.53 -4.48 50.43
N ARG A 533 8.79 -4.94 50.34
CA ARG A 533 9.12 -6.17 49.60
C ARG A 533 8.86 -7.38 50.51
N SER A 534 7.86 -8.19 50.20
CA SER A 534 7.74 -9.55 50.73
C SER A 534 7.47 -10.55 49.59
N ASN A 535 8.14 -11.70 49.65
CA ASN A 535 8.13 -12.72 48.61
C ASN A 535 7.23 -13.88 49.05
N LEU A 536 6.07 -14.06 48.41
CA LEU A 536 5.12 -15.10 48.77
C LEU A 536 5.01 -16.16 47.67
N GLN A 537 5.49 -17.37 47.99
CA GLN A 537 5.37 -18.55 47.14
C GLN A 537 3.89 -18.90 46.92
N LYS A 538 3.49 -19.05 45.65
CA LYS A 538 2.15 -19.54 45.32
C LYS A 538 2.09 -21.06 45.48
N VAL A 539 1.54 -21.50 46.61
CA VAL A 539 1.08 -22.89 46.80
C VAL A 539 0.10 -23.25 45.66
N SER A 540 0.33 -24.38 45.01
CA SER A 540 -0.49 -24.91 43.91
C SER A 540 -1.75 -25.63 44.46
N PRO A 541 -2.98 -25.13 44.24
CA PRO A 541 -4.17 -25.65 44.91
C PRO A 541 -4.54 -27.11 44.62
N THR A 542 -4.10 -27.71 43.51
CA THR A 542 -4.52 -29.07 43.09
C THR A 542 -3.39 -30.05 42.79
N GLY A 543 -2.13 -29.67 43.03
CA GLY A 543 -0.93 -30.48 42.73
C GLY A 543 -0.61 -30.70 41.25
N ASP A 544 -1.63 -30.77 40.38
CA ASP A 544 -1.49 -30.94 38.93
C ASP A 544 -1.37 -29.58 38.21
N PRO A 545 -0.24 -29.27 37.55
CA PRO A 545 -0.04 -27.99 36.85
C PRO A 545 -0.94 -27.79 35.62
N THR A 546 -1.66 -28.81 35.17
CA THR A 546 -2.67 -28.72 34.09
C THR A 546 -4.05 -28.33 34.63
N LYS A 547 -4.50 -28.94 35.73
CA LYS A 547 -5.72 -28.51 36.46
C LYS A 547 -5.60 -27.07 36.92
N ASP A 548 -4.48 -26.72 37.55
CA ASP A 548 -4.17 -25.38 38.04
C ASP A 548 -4.23 -24.30 36.94
N LYS A 549 -3.88 -24.65 35.69
CA LYS A 549 -4.01 -23.74 34.53
C LYS A 549 -5.47 -23.59 34.11
N LYS A 550 -6.24 -24.69 34.02
CA LYS A 550 -7.69 -24.64 33.70
C LYS A 550 -8.46 -23.81 34.73
N ILE A 551 -8.22 -24.03 36.03
CA ILE A 551 -8.86 -23.28 37.12
C ILE A 551 -8.59 -21.77 36.97
N LYS A 552 -7.33 -21.37 36.74
CA LYS A 552 -6.96 -19.95 36.52
C LYS A 552 -7.65 -19.35 35.28
N THR A 553 -7.81 -20.13 34.21
CA THR A 553 -8.54 -19.71 32.99
C THR A 553 -10.04 -19.53 33.25
N ILE A 554 -10.68 -20.45 33.97
CA ILE A 554 -12.12 -20.35 34.30
C ILE A 554 -12.37 -19.20 35.28
N GLN A 555 -11.52 -19.03 36.29
CA GLN A 555 -11.57 -17.88 37.21
C GLN A 555 -11.45 -16.54 36.48
N LYS A 556 -10.66 -16.45 35.41
CA LYS A 556 -10.63 -15.24 34.56
C LYS A 556 -11.96 -15.03 33.84
N LYS A 557 -12.49 -16.05 33.16
CA LYS A 557 -13.80 -15.96 32.47
C LYS A 557 -14.93 -15.51 33.42
N LEU A 558 -14.96 -16.00 34.65
CA LEU A 558 -15.96 -15.62 35.66
C LEU A 558 -15.81 -14.16 36.12
N LYS A 559 -14.59 -13.61 36.21
CA LYS A 559 -14.37 -12.17 36.43
C LYS A 559 -14.83 -11.32 35.26
N ASP A 560 -14.52 -11.76 34.03
CA ASP A 560 -14.95 -11.08 32.80
C ASP A 560 -16.49 -11.05 32.71
N ILE A 561 -17.18 -12.12 33.12
CA ILE A 561 -18.65 -12.17 33.20
C ILE A 561 -19.20 -11.27 34.32
N LYS A 562 -18.56 -11.20 35.50
CA LYS A 562 -19.02 -10.28 36.57
C LYS A 562 -19.02 -8.82 36.08
N LEU A 563 -18.01 -8.42 35.33
CA LEU A 563 -17.96 -7.08 34.72
C LEU A 563 -19.04 -6.87 33.65
N LEU A 564 -19.45 -7.90 32.90
CA LEU A 564 -20.59 -7.81 31.98
C LEU A 564 -21.93 -7.67 32.72
N LYS A 565 -22.12 -8.39 33.83
CA LYS A 565 -23.29 -8.21 34.72
C LYS A 565 -23.38 -6.79 35.28
N GLU A 566 -22.28 -6.26 35.80
CA GLU A 566 -22.19 -4.90 36.34
C GLU A 566 -22.49 -3.82 35.28
N LYS A 567 -22.11 -4.06 34.02
CA LYS A 567 -22.48 -3.20 32.89
C LYS A 567 -23.96 -3.27 32.53
N HIS A 568 -24.54 -4.47 32.53
CA HIS A 568 -25.99 -4.67 32.32
C HIS A 568 -26.83 -4.04 33.44
N GLU A 569 -26.35 -4.11 34.69
CA GLU A 569 -26.98 -3.50 35.87
C GLU A 569 -26.89 -1.96 35.83
N ARG A 570 -25.83 -1.40 35.23
CA ARG A 570 -25.76 0.04 34.83
C ARG A 570 -26.63 0.42 33.63
N GLY A 571 -27.36 -0.51 33.03
CA GLY A 571 -28.21 -0.26 31.86
C GLY A 571 -27.47 -0.14 30.52
N GLU A 572 -26.20 -0.56 30.44
CA GLU A 572 -25.50 -0.64 29.15
C GLU A 572 -26.08 -1.77 28.28
N SER A 573 -26.37 -1.48 27.01
CA SER A 573 -26.91 -2.48 26.07
C SER A 573 -25.84 -3.50 25.65
N LEU A 574 -25.96 -4.72 26.16
CA LEU A 574 -25.06 -5.82 25.80
C LEU A 574 -25.37 -6.38 24.40
N VAL A 575 -24.31 -6.64 23.63
CA VAL A 575 -24.37 -7.34 22.34
C VAL A 575 -24.72 -8.82 22.57
N GLN A 576 -25.44 -9.47 21.66
CA GLN A 576 -25.88 -10.87 21.78
C GLN A 576 -24.76 -11.85 22.21
N THR A 577 -23.53 -11.68 21.71
CA THR A 577 -22.38 -12.51 22.08
C THR A 577 -21.92 -12.32 23.54
N GLN A 578 -22.16 -11.14 24.14
CA GLN A 578 -21.91 -10.87 25.56
C GLN A 578 -23.01 -11.49 26.43
N ILE A 579 -24.27 -11.45 25.99
CA ILE A 579 -25.40 -12.12 26.66
C ILE A 579 -25.17 -13.64 26.70
N ILE A 580 -24.76 -14.24 25.58
CA ILE A 580 -24.41 -15.68 25.52
C ILE A 580 -23.25 -16.02 26.48
N LYS A 581 -22.24 -15.15 26.60
CA LYS A 581 -21.16 -15.33 27.59
C LYS A 581 -21.67 -15.25 29.03
N MET A 582 -22.52 -14.28 29.34
CA MET A 582 -23.14 -14.13 30.67
C MET A 582 -23.95 -15.38 31.05
N ASN A 583 -24.73 -15.93 30.11
CA ASN A 583 -25.54 -17.12 30.34
C ASN A 583 -24.71 -18.41 30.56
N SER A 584 -23.42 -18.42 30.17
CA SER A 584 -22.52 -19.57 30.39
C SER A 584 -21.94 -19.66 31.81
N GLU A 585 -22.21 -18.68 32.68
CA GLU A 585 -21.66 -18.58 34.05
C GLU A 585 -21.91 -19.84 34.89
N ALA A 586 -23.16 -20.35 34.89
CA ALA A 586 -23.53 -21.55 35.66
C ALA A 586 -22.76 -22.81 35.21
N GLN A 587 -22.45 -22.93 33.91
CA GLN A 587 -21.65 -24.03 33.38
C GLN A 587 -20.17 -23.90 33.80
N LEU A 588 -19.64 -22.68 33.80
CA LEU A 588 -18.26 -22.38 34.23
C LEU A 588 -18.07 -22.55 35.75
N ILE A 589 -19.08 -22.24 36.57
CA ILE A 589 -19.06 -22.54 38.01
C ILE A 589 -19.03 -24.05 38.24
N LYS A 590 -19.90 -24.81 37.57
CA LYS A 590 -19.94 -26.28 37.66
C LYS A 590 -18.64 -26.94 37.16
N GLU A 591 -18.01 -26.40 36.11
CA GLU A 591 -16.67 -26.85 35.65
C GLU A 591 -15.58 -26.56 36.71
N LEU A 592 -15.64 -25.39 37.36
CA LEU A 592 -14.69 -25.00 38.41
C LEU A 592 -14.87 -25.79 39.71
N GLU A 593 -16.08 -26.23 40.05
CA GLU A 593 -16.34 -27.13 41.17
C GLU A 593 -15.86 -28.56 40.87
N ALA A 594 -16.16 -29.09 39.68
CA ALA A 594 -15.65 -30.39 39.24
C ALA A 594 -14.11 -30.47 39.23
N LEU A 595 -13.42 -29.36 38.91
CA LEU A 595 -11.96 -29.24 38.95
C LEU A 595 -11.38 -28.99 40.36
N LYS A 596 -12.21 -28.83 41.40
CA LYS A 596 -11.79 -28.70 42.81
C LYS A 596 -12.02 -29.97 43.64
N VAL A 597 -12.92 -30.84 43.20
CA VAL A 597 -13.39 -32.03 43.96
C VAL A 597 -12.64 -33.31 43.53
N ALA A 598 -11.72 -33.21 42.55
CA ALA A 598 -11.00 -34.33 41.94
C ALA A 598 -9.53 -34.02 41.61
#